data_AF-A0A1J3JG83-F1
#
_entry.id   AF-A0A1J3JG83-F1
#
_cell.length_a   1.000
_cell.length_b   1.000
_cell.length_c   1.000
_cell.angle_alpha   90.00
_cell.angle_beta   90.00
_cell.angle_gamma   90.00
#
_symmetry.space_group_name_H-M   'P 1'
#
loop_
_entity.id
_entity.type
_entity.pdbx_description
1 polymer ?
#
loop_
_entity_poly.entity_id
_entity_poly.type
_entity_poly.pdbx_seq_one_letter_code
_entity_poly.pdbx_strand_id
1 'polypeptide(L)'
;TEQEMGQKHGADSRGKQVSGSSMGQRPIGGEIVTGPSPFDNLPEDCVSNIISFTSPRDACVSCSVSKTFESAVQSDSVWEKFLPPDYTSLAPRSRVFSSKKELYFALCDH
;
A
#
# COMPACT_ATOMS: atom_id res chain seq x y z
N THR A 1 -6.49 38.87 52.67
CA THR A 1 -5.69 37.83 53.34
C THR A 1 -5.84 36.57 52.54
N GLU A 2 -4.70 35.95 52.26
CA GLU A 2 -4.50 34.75 51.45
C GLU A 2 -5.42 33.58 51.85
N GLN A 3 -5.75 32.69 50.90
CA GLN A 3 -5.19 31.35 50.94
C GLN A 3 -5.37 30.58 49.62
N GLU A 4 -4.26 29.91 49.32
CA GLU A 4 -3.87 29.07 48.21
C GLU A 4 -4.45 27.64 48.29
N MET A 5 -4.64 27.01 47.13
CA MET A 5 -4.39 25.59 46.79
C MET A 5 -5.30 25.20 45.62
N GLY A 6 -4.91 24.42 44.61
CA GLY A 6 -3.71 23.63 44.44
C GLY A 6 -3.74 22.99 43.05
N GLN A 7 -2.58 22.45 42.67
CA GLN A 7 -2.26 21.76 41.42
C GLN A 7 -3.25 20.65 41.05
N LYS A 8 -3.53 20.48 39.75
CA LYS A 8 -3.53 19.12 39.18
C LYS A 8 -3.10 19.07 37.71
N HIS A 9 -2.24 18.10 37.49
CA HIS A 9 -1.43 17.73 36.35
C HIS A 9 -2.22 17.29 35.11
N GLY A 10 -1.62 17.54 33.94
CA GLY A 10 -1.26 16.51 32.98
C GLY A 10 -2.38 15.82 32.19
N ALA A 11 -2.47 16.16 30.91
CA ALA A 11 -2.66 15.16 29.85
C ALA A 11 -1.92 15.63 28.60
N ASP A 12 -0.80 14.95 28.33
CA ASP A 12 -0.12 14.93 27.04
C ASP A 12 -1.04 14.28 26.00
N SER A 13 -1.03 14.81 24.78
CA SER A 13 -1.03 14.00 23.56
C SER A 13 -0.62 14.91 22.40
N ARG A 14 0.70 15.06 22.24
CA ARG A 14 1.28 15.46 20.97
C ARG A 14 0.79 14.46 19.91
N GLY A 15 -0.01 14.93 18.96
CA GLY A 15 -0.27 14.19 17.73
C GLY A 15 1.05 13.87 17.08
N LYS A 16 1.49 12.61 17.22
CA LYS A 16 2.65 12.06 16.55
C LYS A 16 2.26 11.93 15.08
N GLN A 17 2.52 12.98 14.33
CA GLN A 17 2.71 12.89 12.89
C GLN A 17 3.76 11.79 12.69
N VAL A 18 3.28 10.64 12.22
CA VAL A 18 4.16 9.57 11.73
C VAL A 18 4.84 10.18 10.53
N SER A 19 6.12 10.52 10.72
CA SER A 19 7.06 10.63 9.61
C SER A 19 6.91 9.36 8.78
N GLY A 20 6.30 9.48 7.61
CA GLY A 20 6.63 8.58 6.52
C GLY A 20 8.15 8.65 6.40
N SER A 21 8.82 7.54 6.66
CA SER A 21 10.26 7.42 6.57
C SER A 21 10.70 7.91 5.20
N SER A 22 11.23 9.14 5.15
CA SER A 22 12.02 9.61 4.03
C SER A 22 13.26 8.74 4.04
N MET A 23 13.22 7.64 3.28
CA MET A 23 14.35 6.77 3.05
C MET A 23 15.41 7.67 2.42
N GLY A 24 16.40 8.05 3.23
CA GLY A 24 17.46 8.96 2.83
C GLY A 24 18.12 8.43 1.57
N GLN A 25 17.81 9.07 0.45
CA GLN A 25 18.48 8.78 -0.81
C GLN A 25 19.90 9.31 -0.69
N ARG A 26 20.86 8.40 -0.55
CA ARG A 26 22.24 8.72 -0.87
C ARG A 26 22.29 8.93 -2.39
N PRO A 27 22.82 10.05 -2.91
CA PRO A 27 22.85 10.27 -4.35
C PRO A 27 23.88 9.33 -4.95
N ILE A 28 23.43 8.18 -5.45
CA ILE A 28 24.19 7.41 -6.43
C ILE A 28 23.95 8.13 -7.75
N GLY A 29 25.02 8.70 -8.31
CA GLY A 29 25.02 9.53 -9.51
C GLY A 29 24.58 8.80 -10.78
N GLY A 30 23.29 8.50 -10.85
CA GLY A 30 22.52 8.36 -12.07
C GLY A 30 21.51 9.49 -12.08
N GLU A 31 21.41 10.21 -13.20
CA GLU A 31 20.36 11.18 -13.43
C GLU A 31 19.01 10.45 -13.35
N ILE A 32 18.33 10.54 -12.21
CA ILE A 32 16.94 10.11 -12.13
C ILE A 32 16.15 11.06 -13.03
N VAL A 33 15.78 10.59 -14.22
CA VAL A 33 14.77 11.26 -15.05
C VAL A 33 13.50 11.33 -14.20
N THR A 34 13.25 12.50 -13.62
CA THR A 34 12.09 12.80 -12.75
C THR A 34 10.86 13.20 -13.56
N GLY A 35 10.87 12.96 -14.87
CA GLY A 35 9.74 13.22 -15.75
C GLY A 35 8.58 12.23 -15.55
N PRO A 36 7.34 12.60 -15.92
CA PRO A 36 6.22 11.67 -15.95
C PRO A 36 6.55 10.52 -16.90
N SER A 37 6.24 9.29 -16.48
CA SER A 37 6.37 8.13 -17.35
C SER A 37 5.32 8.21 -18.47
N PRO A 38 5.59 7.63 -19.65
CA PRO A 38 4.57 7.50 -20.70
C PRO A 38 3.30 6.78 -20.23
N PHE A 39 3.43 5.91 -19.21
CA PHE A 39 2.34 5.15 -18.63
C PHE A 39 1.44 5.96 -17.70
N ASP A 40 1.90 7.11 -17.20
CA ASP A 40 1.10 7.95 -16.29
C ASP A 40 -0.11 8.60 -17.00
N ASN A 41 -0.13 8.59 -18.34
CA ASN A 41 -1.27 9.06 -19.15
C ASN A 41 -2.29 7.95 -19.47
N LEU A 42 -2.03 6.69 -19.08
CA LEU A 42 -2.96 5.60 -19.28
C LEU A 42 -4.00 5.55 -18.16
N PRO A 43 -5.26 5.20 -18.45
CA PRO A 43 -6.23 4.88 -17.41
C PRO A 43 -5.73 3.74 -16.53
N GLU A 44 -5.89 3.88 -15.22
CA GLU A 44 -5.47 2.87 -14.25
C GLU A 44 -6.08 1.49 -14.55
N ASP A 45 -7.36 1.43 -14.92
CA ASP A 45 -8.05 0.18 -15.29
C ASP A 45 -7.37 -0.56 -16.45
N CYS A 46 -6.80 0.17 -17.41
CA CYS A 46 -6.06 -0.43 -18.52
C CYS A 46 -4.80 -1.14 -18.00
N VAL A 47 -4.06 -0.46 -17.12
CA VAL A 47 -2.84 -1.01 -16.49
C VAL A 47 -3.19 -2.17 -15.56
N SER A 48 -4.22 -2.03 -14.72
CA SER A 48 -4.73 -3.11 -13.86
C SER A 48 -5.12 -4.34 -14.67
N ASN A 49 -5.81 -4.17 -15.80
CA ASN A 49 -6.19 -5.29 -16.66
C ASN A 49 -4.94 -6.02 -17.20
N ILE A 50 -3.93 -5.29 -17.69
CA ILE A 50 -2.65 -5.88 -18.14
C ILE A 50 -1.98 -6.66 -17.01
N ILE A 51 -1.83 -6.04 -15.83
CA ILE A 51 -1.18 -6.66 -14.66
C ILE A 51 -1.92 -7.93 -14.23
N SER A 52 -3.26 -7.96 -14.32
CA SER A 52 -4.07 -9.12 -13.95
C SER A 52 -3.81 -10.37 -14.80
N PHE A 53 -3.17 -10.23 -15.97
CA PHE A 53 -2.73 -11.35 -16.81
C PHE A 53 -1.29 -11.80 -16.54
N THR A 54 -0.59 -11.13 -15.62
CA THR A 54 0.79 -11.48 -15.23
C THR A 54 0.81 -12.44 -14.03
N SER A 55 1.99 -12.81 -13.54
CA SER A 55 2.08 -13.53 -12.26
C SER A 55 2.03 -12.56 -11.08
N PRO A 56 1.60 -12.98 -9.88
CA PRO A 56 1.59 -12.14 -8.67
C PRO A 56 2.98 -11.55 -8.34
N ARG A 57 4.05 -12.28 -8.67
CA ARG A 57 5.43 -11.80 -8.52
C ARG A 57 5.73 -10.66 -9.49
N ASP A 58 5.39 -10.83 -10.77
CA ASP A 58 5.63 -9.83 -11.80
C ASP A 58 4.80 -8.56 -11.55
N ALA A 59 3.57 -8.72 -11.07
CA ALA A 59 2.73 -7.62 -10.61
C ALA A 59 3.45 -6.79 -9.55
N CYS A 60 4.03 -7.41 -8.52
CA CYS A 60 4.77 -6.69 -7.48
C CYS A 60 6.00 -5.94 -8.02
N VAL A 61 6.73 -6.52 -8.97
CA VAL A 61 7.89 -5.86 -9.61
C VAL A 61 7.43 -4.65 -10.42
N SER A 62 6.28 -4.76 -11.10
CA SER A 62 5.75 -3.71 -11.96
C SER A 62 5.42 -2.40 -11.23
N CYS A 63 5.17 -2.42 -9.92
CA CYS A 63 5.00 -1.21 -9.09
C CYS A 63 6.14 -0.19 -9.26
N SER A 64 7.36 -0.66 -9.54
CA SER A 64 8.55 0.21 -9.60
C SER A 64 8.67 0.97 -10.92
N VAL A 65 7.79 0.72 -11.89
CA VAL A 65 7.86 1.30 -13.24
C VAL A 65 7.32 2.73 -13.28
N SER A 66 6.19 2.98 -12.61
CA SER A 66 5.51 4.29 -12.60
C SER A 66 4.48 4.35 -11.46
N LYS A 67 3.96 5.55 -11.18
CA LYS A 67 2.91 5.74 -10.16
C LYS A 67 1.60 5.08 -10.58
N THR A 68 1.26 5.09 -11.87
CA THR A 68 0.06 4.39 -12.36
C THR A 68 0.17 2.88 -12.17
N PHE A 69 1.34 2.29 -12.42
CA PHE A 69 1.56 0.86 -12.13
C PHE A 69 1.49 0.58 -10.63
N GLU A 70 2.12 1.42 -9.79
CA GLU A 70 2.03 1.28 -8.33
C GLU A 70 0.57 1.25 -7.85
N SER A 71 -0.25 2.22 -8.30
CA SER A 71 -1.68 2.28 -7.96
C SER A 71 -2.43 1.04 -8.45
N ALA A 72 -2.24 0.68 -9.73
CA ALA A 72 -2.90 -0.46 -10.34
C ALA A 72 -2.61 -1.78 -9.61
N VAL A 73 -1.39 -1.98 -9.11
CA VAL A 73 -1.02 -3.19 -8.33
C VAL A 73 -1.67 -3.19 -6.95
N GLN A 74 -2.09 -2.06 -6.39
CA GLN A 74 -2.86 -2.07 -5.13
C GLN A 74 -4.35 -2.33 -5.35
N SER A 75 -4.84 -2.32 -6.59
CA SER A 75 -6.24 -2.50 -6.92
C SER A 75 -6.72 -3.94 -6.70
N ASP A 76 -7.84 -4.11 -6.01
CA ASP A 76 -8.48 -5.41 -5.79
C ASP A 76 -8.89 -6.11 -7.09
N SER A 77 -9.15 -5.37 -8.17
CA SER A 77 -9.49 -5.95 -9.48
C SER A 77 -8.34 -6.81 -10.04
N VAL A 78 -7.09 -6.45 -9.73
CA VAL A 78 -5.91 -7.24 -10.11
C VAL A 78 -5.86 -8.53 -9.29
N TRP A 79 -5.94 -8.39 -7.97
CA TRP A 79 -5.77 -9.52 -7.05
C TRP A 79 -6.94 -10.50 -7.09
N GLU A 80 -8.12 -10.06 -7.50
CA GLU A 80 -9.25 -10.95 -7.80
C GLU A 80 -8.92 -12.01 -8.84
N LYS A 81 -8.10 -11.69 -9.85
CA LYS A 81 -7.68 -12.64 -10.89
C LYS A 81 -6.62 -13.63 -10.40
N PHE A 82 -5.87 -13.26 -9.36
CA PHE A 82 -4.86 -14.13 -8.76
C PHE A 82 -5.43 -15.07 -7.70
N LEU A 83 -6.60 -14.75 -7.17
CA LEU A 83 -7.27 -15.58 -6.17
C LEU A 83 -7.99 -16.78 -6.83
N PRO A 84 -8.04 -17.94 -6.15
CA PRO A 84 -8.89 -19.05 -6.58
C PRO A 84 -10.37 -18.64 -6.63
N PRO A 85 -11.21 -19.15 -7.55
CA PRO A 85 -12.62 -18.77 -7.66
C PRO A 85 -13.44 -18.93 -6.35
N ASP A 86 -13.04 -19.87 -5.51
CA ASP A 86 -13.64 -20.22 -4.22
C ASP A 86 -12.92 -19.57 -3.02
N TYR A 87 -12.13 -18.51 -3.23
CA TYR A 87 -11.37 -17.82 -2.18
C TYR A 87 -12.21 -17.39 -0.97
N THR A 88 -13.50 -17.09 -1.17
CA THR A 88 -14.42 -16.71 -0.09
C THR A 88 -14.68 -17.84 0.91
N SER A 89 -14.56 -19.09 0.46
CA SER A 89 -14.66 -20.28 1.31
C SER A 89 -13.36 -20.61 2.02
N LEU A 90 -12.23 -20.27 1.40
CA LEU A 90 -10.87 -20.43 1.94
C LEU A 90 -10.52 -19.33 2.95
N ALA A 91 -11.12 -18.14 2.81
CA ALA A 91 -10.88 -17.01 3.69
C ALA A 91 -11.28 -17.34 5.15
N PRO A 92 -10.37 -17.14 6.12
CA PRO A 92 -10.67 -17.32 7.53
C PRO A 92 -11.82 -16.41 7.98
N ARG A 93 -12.93 -16.99 8.44
CA ARG A 93 -14.11 -16.22 8.90
C ARG A 93 -13.84 -15.34 10.13
N SER A 94 -12.78 -15.61 10.88
CA SER A 94 -12.37 -14.86 12.06
C SER A 94 -11.53 -13.62 11.75
N ARG A 95 -11.05 -13.46 10.52
CA ARG A 95 -10.19 -12.35 10.11
C ARG A 95 -10.86 -11.54 9.01
N VAL A 96 -10.83 -10.22 9.16
CA VAL A 96 -11.22 -9.28 8.11
C VAL A 96 -9.94 -8.86 7.39
N PHE A 97 -9.96 -8.89 6.06
CA PHE A 97 -8.87 -8.43 5.21
C PHE A 97 -9.21 -7.05 4.66
N SER A 98 -8.22 -6.16 4.61
CA SER A 98 -8.33 -4.81 4.08
C SER A 98 -8.32 -4.75 2.55
N SER A 99 -7.80 -5.79 1.89
CA SER A 99 -7.73 -5.92 0.44
C SER A 99 -7.66 -7.39 0.00
N LYS A 100 -7.97 -7.67 -1.27
CA LYS A 100 -7.78 -8.98 -1.89
C LYS A 100 -6.30 -9.36 -1.99
N LYS A 101 -5.41 -8.36 -2.08
CA LYS A 101 -3.96 -8.53 -1.98
C LYS A 101 -3.55 -9.13 -0.64
N GLU A 102 -4.04 -8.57 0.45
CA GLU A 102 -3.76 -9.07 1.79
C GLU A 102 -4.29 -10.51 1.95
N LEU A 103 -5.49 -10.78 1.44
CA LEU A 103 -6.05 -12.12 1.43
C LEU A 103 -5.15 -13.12 0.66
N TYR A 104 -4.68 -12.75 -0.53
CA TYR A 104 -3.79 -13.60 -1.32
C TYR A 104 -2.54 -14.00 -0.52
N PHE A 105 -1.85 -13.03 0.10
CA PHE A 105 -0.65 -13.33 0.89
C PHE A 105 -0.95 -14.20 2.11
N ALA A 106 -2.09 -13.98 2.77
CA ALA A 106 -2.51 -14.82 3.90
C ALA A 106 -2.81 -16.27 3.50
N LEU A 107 -3.26 -16.52 2.26
CA LEU A 107 -3.48 -17.87 1.74
C LEU A 107 -2.17 -18.56 1.32
N CYS A 108 -1.14 -17.80 0.94
CA CYS A 108 0.17 -18.36 0.55
C CYS A 108 1.11 -18.67 1.73
N ASP A 109 0.83 -18.14 2.92
CA ASP A 109 1.69 -18.30 4.11
C ASP A 109 1.41 -19.59 4.91
N HIS A 110 0.65 -20.53 4.34
CA HIS A 110 0.14 -21.73 5.00
C HIS A 110 0.32 -22.97 4.12
#